data_AF-A0A196M990-F1
#
_entry.id   AF-A0A196M990-F1
#
_cell.length_a   1.000
_cell.length_b   1.000
_cell.length_c   1.000
_cell.angle_alpha   90.00
_cell.angle_beta   90.00
_cell.angle_gamma   90.00
#
_symmetry.space_group_name_H-M   'P 1'
#
loop_
_entity.id
_entity.type
_entity.pdbx_description
1 polymer ?
#
loop_
_entity_poly.entity_id
_entity_poly.type
_entity_poly.pdbx_seq_one_letter_code
_entity_poly.pdbx_strand_id
1 'polypeptide(L)'
;MNNYDNPNLTQREVVEESLAQTVALITAVTELEQTTKANREAAALDNSTNTLLAMQGTVFQGVKINLENEKNRLEAIIAKWDDSEAE
;
A
#
# COMPACT_ATOMS: atom_id res chain seq x y z
N MET A 1 -12.03 10.92 -23.39
CA MET A 1 -11.89 9.50 -23.08
C MET A 1 -10.71 9.36 -22.15
N ASN A 2 -10.98 9.11 -20.87
CA ASN A 2 -9.92 8.70 -19.96
C ASN A 2 -9.48 7.30 -20.40
N ASN A 3 -8.19 6.99 -20.33
CA ASN A 3 -7.61 5.70 -20.76
C ASN A 3 -8.15 4.46 -19.99
N TYR A 4 -9.20 4.61 -19.18
CA TYR A 4 -9.81 3.57 -18.36
C TYR A 4 -11.31 3.41 -18.63
N ASP A 5 -11.85 3.97 -19.71
CA ASP A 5 -13.28 3.90 -20.03
C ASP A 5 -13.70 2.55 -20.67
N ASN A 6 -12.75 1.71 -21.10
CA ASN A 6 -13.00 0.34 -21.58
C ASN A 6 -11.70 -0.46 -21.58
N PRO A 7 -11.46 -1.39 -20.64
CA PRO A 7 -10.21 -2.12 -20.57
C PRO A 7 -10.15 -3.18 -21.66
N ASN A 8 -9.06 -3.25 -22.40
CA ASN A 8 -8.72 -4.55 -22.99
C ASN A 8 -8.29 -5.49 -21.85
N LEU A 9 -8.45 -6.81 -22.03
CA LEU A 9 -8.11 -7.83 -21.03
C LEU A 9 -6.73 -7.64 -20.40
N THR A 10 -5.72 -7.30 -21.20
CA THR A 10 -4.35 -7.07 -20.73
C THR A 10 -4.23 -5.87 -19.78
N GLN A 11 -4.97 -4.79 -20.01
CA GLN A 11 -4.99 -3.64 -19.09
C GLN A 11 -5.71 -3.99 -17.79
N ARG A 12 -6.75 -4.81 -17.85
CA ARG A 12 -7.47 -5.28 -16.66
C ARG A 12 -6.60 -6.17 -15.78
N GLU A 13 -5.96 -7.18 -16.37
CA GLU A 13 -5.01 -8.08 -15.68
C GLU A 13 -3.89 -7.29 -14.98
N VAL A 14 -3.33 -6.28 -15.65
CA VAL A 14 -2.27 -5.43 -15.06
C VAL A 14 -2.77 -4.64 -13.85
N VAL A 15 -3.99 -4.11 -13.90
CA VAL A 15 -4.56 -3.34 -12.77
C VAL A 15 -4.90 -4.25 -11.60
N GLU A 16 -5.45 -5.44 -11.85
CA GLU A 16 -5.74 -6.45 -10.82
C GLU A 16 -4.45 -6.99 -10.18
N GLU A 17 -3.41 -7.26 -10.97
CA GLU A 17 -2.09 -7.64 -10.44
C GLU A 17 -1.45 -6.52 -9.61
N SER A 18 -1.53 -5.27 -10.11
CA SER A 18 -1.03 -4.10 -9.38
C SER A 18 -1.74 -3.92 -8.04
N LEU A 19 -3.06 -4.18 -7.99
CA LEU A 19 -3.84 -4.15 -6.75
C LEU A 19 -3.35 -5.23 -5.78
N ALA A 20 -3.19 -6.46 -6.25
CA ALA A 20 -2.68 -7.57 -5.42
C ALA A 20 -1.30 -7.27 -4.84
N GLN A 21 -0.38 -6.75 -5.66
CA GLN A 21 0.96 -6.34 -5.20
C GLN A 21 0.90 -5.19 -4.21
N THR A 22 0.04 -4.20 -4.43
CA THR A 22 -0.15 -3.06 -3.52
C THR A 22 -0.64 -3.53 -2.14
N VAL A 23 -1.60 -4.46 -2.10
CA VAL A 23 -2.10 -5.07 -0.86
C VAL A 23 -0.99 -5.85 -0.13
N ALA A 24 -0.17 -6.59 -0.87
CA ALA A 24 0.98 -7.30 -0.30
C ALA A 24 2.00 -6.33 0.32
N LEU A 25 2.28 -5.20 -0.34
CA LEU A 25 3.18 -4.17 0.17
C LEU A 25 2.63 -3.49 1.43
N ILE A 26 1.33 -3.21 1.51
CA ILE A 26 0.68 -2.67 2.72
C ILE A 26 0.88 -3.61 3.91
N THR A 27 0.72 -4.92 3.67
CA THR A 27 0.91 -5.96 4.69
C THR A 27 2.36 -5.98 5.16
N ALA A 28 3.32 -6.04 4.23
CA ALA A 28 4.75 -6.05 4.55
C ALA A 28 5.22 -4.80 5.32
N VAL A 29 4.74 -3.60 4.93
CA VAL A 29 5.06 -2.35 5.64
C VAL A 29 4.47 -2.36 7.05
N THR A 30 3.26 -2.88 7.22
CA THR A 30 2.63 -3.00 8.55
C THR A 30 3.41 -3.96 9.45
N GLU A 31 3.83 -5.11 8.93
CA GLU A 31 4.64 -6.08 9.67
C GLU A 31 6.02 -5.51 10.05
N LEU A 32 6.65 -4.76 9.14
CA LEU A 32 7.92 -4.10 9.40
C LEU A 32 7.80 -3.01 10.46
N GLU A 33 6.73 -2.21 10.43
CA GLU A 33 6.42 -1.20 11.45
C GLU A 33 6.26 -1.86 12.83
N GLN A 34 5.47 -2.93 12.92
CA GLN A 34 5.25 -3.67 14.18
C GLN A 34 6.52 -4.30 14.71
N THR A 35 7.32 -4.93 13.85
CA THR A 35 8.61 -5.53 14.21
C THR A 35 9.59 -4.47 14.73
N THR A 36 9.68 -3.33 14.03
CA THR A 36 10.54 -2.22 14.43
C THR A 36 10.11 -1.66 15.79
N LYS A 37 8.81 -1.49 16.01
CA LYS A 37 8.24 -1.05 17.27
C LYS A 37 8.54 -2.02 18.42
N ALA A 38 8.30 -3.32 18.21
CA ALA A 38 8.56 -4.35 19.22
C ALA A 38 10.04 -4.41 19.61
N ASN A 39 10.96 -4.36 18.63
CA ASN A 39 12.40 -4.36 18.88
C ASN A 39 12.85 -3.11 19.66
N ARG A 40 12.26 -1.95 19.34
CA ARG A 40 12.52 -0.70 20.05
C ARG A 40 12.05 -0.74 21.50
N GLU A 41 10.89 -1.36 21.77
CA GLU A 41 10.33 -1.49 23.11
C GLU A 41 11.06 -2.56 23.97
N ALA A 42 11.61 -3.59 23.33
CA ALA A 42 12.30 -4.69 24.02
C ALA A 42 13.78 -4.44 24.30
N ALA A 43 14.40 -3.43 23.68
CA ALA A 43 15.83 -3.14 23.80
C ALA A 43 16.12 -1.85 24.55
N ALA A 44 17.18 -1.85 25.37
CA ALA A 44 17.76 -0.64 25.91
C ALA A 44 18.61 0.05 24.81
N LEU A 45 17.99 0.97 24.08
CA LEU A 45 18.63 1.73 23.02
C LEU A 45 19.17 3.06 23.54
N ASP A 46 20.31 3.51 23.02
CA ASP A 46 20.75 4.87 23.24
C ASP A 46 19.79 5.89 22.57
N ASN A 47 19.86 7.14 23.01
CA ASN A 47 18.92 8.17 22.57
C ASN A 47 18.97 8.43 21.04
N SER A 48 20.16 8.33 20.44
CA SER A 48 20.33 8.56 19.00
C SER A 48 19.65 7.45 18.20
N THR A 49 19.92 6.20 18.55
CA THR A 49 19.27 5.04 17.92
C THR A 49 17.76 5.06 18.12
N ASN A 50 17.29 5.41 19.32
CA ASN A 50 15.86 5.52 19.62
C ASN A 50 15.16 6.58 18.75
N THR A 51 15.81 7.72 18.53
CA THR A 51 15.29 8.81 17.68
C THR A 51 15.25 8.40 16.21
N LEU A 52 16.30 7.76 15.71
CA LEU A 52 16.37 7.25 14.34
C LEU A 52 15.24 6.27 14.04
N LEU A 53 15.01 5.30 14.93
CA LEU A 53 13.93 4.32 14.77
C LEU A 53 12.54 4.94 14.88
N ALA A 54 12.36 5.98 15.71
CA ALA A 54 11.11 6.73 15.75
C ALA A 54 10.82 7.43 14.42
N MET A 55 11.83 8.05 13.79
CA MET A 55 11.69 8.66 12.46
C MET A 55 11.36 7.61 11.39
N GLN A 56 11.99 6.43 11.45
CA GLN A 56 11.70 5.34 10.54
C GLN A 56 10.24 4.85 10.66
N GLY A 57 9.69 4.82 11.87
CA GLY A 57 8.26 4.55 12.10
C GLY A 57 7.34 5.53 11.36
N THR A 58 7.64 6.83 11.43
CA THR A 58 6.90 7.85 10.67
C THR A 58 6.99 7.64 9.16
N VAL A 59 8.16 7.22 8.65
CA VAL A 59 8.35 6.89 7.22
C VAL A 59 7.45 5.72 6.81
N PHE A 60 7.38 4.65 7.61
CA PHE A 60 6.49 3.52 7.32
C PHE A 60 5.03 3.94 7.23
N GLN A 61 4.57 4.81 8.14
CA GLN A 61 3.20 5.34 8.12
C GLN A 61 2.92 6.15 6.85
N GLY A 62 3.85 7.02 6.44
CA GLY A 62 3.72 7.78 5.19
C GLY A 62 3.65 6.89 3.95
N VAL A 63 4.51 5.86 3.88
CA VAL A 63 4.49 4.87 2.79
C VAL A 63 3.16 4.11 2.76
N LYS A 64 2.68 3.66 3.93
CA LYS A 64 1.40 2.96 4.04
C LYS A 64 0.23 3.80 3.54
N ILE A 65 0.15 5.08 3.90
CA ILE A 65 -0.90 6.00 3.42
C ILE A 65 -0.88 6.09 1.88
N ASN A 66 0.31 6.21 1.28
CA ASN A 66 0.41 6.29 -0.18
C ASN A 66 -0.05 4.99 -0.86
N LEU A 67 0.29 3.83 -0.28
CA LEU A 67 -0.16 2.54 -0.79
C LEU A 67 -1.68 2.35 -0.62
N GLU A 68 -2.27 2.80 0.50
CA GLU A 68 -3.71 2.75 0.72
C GLU A 68 -4.48 3.64 -0.27
N ASN A 69 -3.94 4.83 -0.59
CA ASN A 69 -4.49 5.69 -1.63
C ASN A 69 -4.46 5.03 -3.01
N GLU A 70 -3.35 4.36 -3.35
CA GLU A 70 -3.23 3.64 -4.61
C GLU A 70 -4.16 2.43 -4.68
N LYS A 71 -4.27 1.65 -3.60
CA LYS A 71 -5.24 0.57 -3.45
C LYS A 71 -6.65 1.07 -3.76
N ASN A 72 -7.08 2.15 -3.12
CA ASN A 72 -8.41 2.74 -3.32
C ASN A 72 -8.61 3.21 -4.77
N ARG A 73 -7.57 3.77 -5.40
CA ARG A 73 -7.62 4.18 -6.82
C ARG A 73 -7.83 2.98 -7.75
N LEU A 74 -7.08 1.89 -7.54
CA LEU A 74 -7.18 0.67 -8.35
C LEU A 74 -8.53 -0.03 -8.15
N GLU A 75 -9.02 -0.13 -6.91
CA GLU A 75 -10.37 -0.66 -6.62
C GLU A 75 -11.46 0.15 -7.32
N ALA A 76 -11.34 1.49 -7.35
CA ALA A 76 -12.30 2.34 -8.06
C ALA A 76 -12.26 2.17 -9.59
N ILE A 77 -11.09 1.89 -10.18
CA ILE A 77 -10.96 1.59 -11.61
C ILE A 77 -11.67 0.27 -11.94
N ILE A 78 -11.40 -0.78 -11.16
CA ILE A 78 -12.02 -2.10 -11.35
C ILE A 78 -13.54 -2.01 -11.21
N ALA A 79 -14.03 -1.34 -10.17
CA ALA A 79 -15.47 -1.17 -9.96
C ALA A 79 -16.16 -0.49 -11.15
N LYS A 80 -15.52 0.53 -11.74
CA LYS A 80 -16.05 1.21 -12.93
C LYS A 80 -16.13 0.28 -14.14
N TRP A 81 -15.15 -0.61 -14.31
CA TRP A 81 -15.17 -1.60 -15.38
C TRP A 81 -16.29 -2.62 -15.17
N ASP A 82 -16.44 -3.12 -13.94
CA ASP A 82 -17.50 -4.07 -13.58
C ASP A 82 -18.90 -3.47 -13.82
N ASP A 83 -19.12 -2.20 -13.46
CA ASP A 83 -20.36 -1.49 -13.75
C ASP A 83 -20.62 -1.36 -15.26
N SER A 84 -19.57 -1.08 -16.05
CA SER A 84 -19.69 -0.94 -17.51
C SER A 84 -19.92 -2.26 -18.26
N GLU A 85 -19.50 -3.39 -17.68
CA GLU A 85 -19.74 -4.73 -18.23
C GLU A 85 -21.16 -5.25 -17.89
N ALA A 86 -21.82 -4.65 -16.90
CA ALA A 86 -23.17 -5.02 -16.46
C ALA A 86 -24.30 -4.29 -17.21
N GLU A 87 -23.98 -3.22 -17.96
CA GLU A 87 -24.90 -2.47 -18.84
C GLU A 87 -25.01 -3.05 -20.26
#